data_AF-A0AA96RMX0-F1
#
_entry.id   AF-A0AA96RMX0-F1
#
_cell.length_a   1.000
_cell.length_b   1.000
_cell.length_c   1.000
_cell.angle_alpha   90.00
_cell.angle_beta   90.00
_cell.angle_gamma   90.00
#
_symmetry.space_group_name_H-M   'P 1'
#
loop_
_entity.id
_entity.type
_entity.pdbx_description
1 polymer ?
#
loop_
_entity_poly.entity_id
_entity_poly.type
_entity_poly.pdbx_seq_one_letter_code
_entity_poly.pdbx_strand_id
1 'polypeptide(L)'
;MSKFEFESIKETNIDLFYKVRSVINEFDPVSLIRNGAPVNEHEVLVAYVLYLLLANKTEKLKTELIDSYKYYGFDPEDTREEYKESFNRRIQDTTEEILKVYKEYIDEI
;
A
#
# COMPACT_ATOMS: atom_id res chain seq x y z
N MET A 1 9.47 6.36 -11.39
CA MET A 1 10.06 5.01 -11.39
C MET A 1 9.76 4.38 -12.75
N SER A 2 10.76 3.88 -13.44
CA SER A 2 10.59 3.19 -14.71
C SER A 2 10.12 1.74 -14.50
N LYS A 3 9.52 1.14 -15.52
CA LYS A 3 9.10 -0.29 -15.48
C LYS A 3 10.26 -1.23 -15.17
N PHE A 4 11.45 -0.95 -15.72
CA PHE A 4 12.64 -1.77 -15.51
C PHE A 4 13.13 -1.71 -14.05
N GLU A 5 13.16 -0.52 -13.46
CA GLU A 5 13.52 -0.35 -12.04
C GLU A 5 12.56 -1.11 -11.13
N PHE A 6 11.25 -1.07 -11.43
CA PHE A 6 10.25 -1.79 -10.66
C PHE A 6 10.43 -3.32 -10.71
N GLU A 7 10.56 -3.89 -11.91
CA GLU A 7 10.74 -5.35 -12.04
C GLU A 7 12.03 -5.82 -11.34
N SER A 8 13.12 -5.06 -11.44
CA SER A 8 14.38 -5.38 -10.73
C SER A 8 14.22 -5.34 -9.21
N ILE A 9 13.53 -4.32 -8.68
CA ILE A 9 13.24 -4.21 -7.24
C ILE A 9 12.37 -5.38 -6.77
N LYS A 10 11.34 -5.72 -7.55
CA LYS A 10 10.42 -6.83 -7.28
C LYS A 10 11.15 -8.17 -7.29
N GLU A 11 11.99 -8.45 -8.29
CA GLU A 11 12.75 -9.69 -8.39
C GLU A 11 13.71 -9.85 -7.21
N THR A 12 14.38 -8.77 -6.79
CA THR A 12 15.34 -8.78 -5.68
C THR A 12 14.65 -8.90 -4.31
N ASN A 13 13.40 -8.45 -4.18
CA ASN A 13 12.65 -8.39 -2.92
C ASN A 13 11.30 -9.11 -3.04
N ILE A 14 11.28 -10.27 -3.71
CA ILE A 14 10.03 -10.93 -4.12
C ILE A 14 9.14 -11.33 -2.95
N ASP A 15 9.74 -11.75 -1.83
CA ASP A 15 9.01 -12.12 -0.62
C ASP A 15 8.36 -10.89 0.02
N LEU A 16 9.11 -9.79 0.16
CA LEU A 16 8.57 -8.52 0.65
C LEU A 16 7.46 -7.98 -0.26
N PHE A 17 7.64 -8.07 -1.58
CA PHE A 17 6.62 -7.68 -2.55
C PHE A 17 5.30 -8.42 -2.32
N TYR A 18 5.34 -9.74 -2.16
CA TYR A 18 4.12 -10.52 -1.95
C TYR A 18 3.49 -10.28 -0.57
N LYS A 19 4.30 -10.13 0.49
CA LYS A 19 3.79 -9.77 1.83
C LYS A 19 3.09 -8.41 1.79
N VAL A 20 3.72 -7.37 1.20
CA VAL A 20 3.12 -6.03 1.04
C VAL A 20 1.86 -6.10 0.16
N ARG A 21 1.88 -6.84 -0.94
CA ARG A 21 0.70 -7.02 -1.80
C ARG A 21 -0.48 -7.60 -1.04
N SER A 22 -0.26 -8.56 -0.13
CA SER A 22 -1.33 -9.12 0.70
C SER A 22 -2.00 -8.02 1.52
N VAL A 23 -1.20 -7.21 2.25
CA VAL A 23 -1.72 -6.13 3.09
C VAL A 23 -2.46 -5.08 2.26
N ILE A 24 -1.94 -4.71 1.08
CA ILE A 24 -2.59 -3.74 0.19
C ILE A 24 -3.90 -4.29 -0.40
N ASN A 25 -3.96 -5.57 -0.74
CA ASN A 25 -5.18 -6.21 -1.25
C ASN A 25 -6.24 -6.39 -0.16
N GLU A 26 -5.85 -6.51 1.11
CA GLU A 26 -6.79 -6.46 2.24
C GLU A 26 -7.25 -5.02 2.52
N PHE A 27 -6.32 -4.06 2.38
CA PHE A 27 -6.63 -2.66 2.48
C PHE A 27 -7.59 -2.19 1.40
N ASP A 28 -7.50 -2.67 0.16
CA ASP A 28 -8.46 -2.47 -0.94
C ASP A 28 -9.20 -1.11 -0.90
N PRO A 29 -8.52 0.00 -1.27
CA PRO A 29 -8.99 1.37 -1.02
C PRO A 29 -10.46 1.57 -1.43
N VAL A 30 -10.81 1.10 -2.63
CA VAL A 30 -12.11 1.27 -3.27
C VAL A 30 -12.86 -0.06 -3.49
N SER A 31 -12.50 -1.10 -2.73
CA SER A 31 -13.18 -2.41 -2.75
C SER A 31 -13.15 -3.10 -4.13
N LEU A 32 -12.13 -2.89 -4.96
CA LEU A 32 -12.02 -3.50 -6.29
C LEU A 32 -11.87 -5.02 -6.18
N ILE A 33 -10.94 -5.50 -5.35
CA ILE A 33 -10.72 -6.93 -5.15
C ILE A 33 -11.96 -7.58 -4.55
N ARG A 34 -12.54 -6.93 -3.53
CA ARG A 34 -13.79 -7.39 -2.92
C ARG A 34 -14.94 -7.50 -3.93
N ASN A 35 -14.96 -6.64 -4.95
CA ASN A 35 -15.95 -6.64 -6.02
C ASN A 35 -15.58 -7.52 -7.22
N GLY A 36 -14.55 -8.36 -7.11
CA GLY A 36 -14.17 -9.37 -8.10
C GLY A 36 -13.07 -8.96 -9.07
N ALA A 37 -12.41 -7.82 -8.85
CA ALA A 37 -11.22 -7.47 -9.62
C ALA A 37 -10.06 -8.44 -9.30
N PRO A 38 -9.14 -8.67 -10.25
CA PRO A 38 -7.95 -9.49 -10.02
C PRO A 38 -7.04 -8.95 -8.91
N VAL A 39 -6.37 -9.84 -8.16
CA VAL A 39 -5.47 -9.49 -7.04
C VAL A 39 -4.24 -8.65 -7.42
N ASN A 40 -4.02 -8.38 -8.70
CA ASN A 40 -2.96 -7.50 -9.18
C ASN A 40 -3.44 -6.08 -9.51
N GLU A 41 -4.71 -5.75 -9.25
CA GLU A 41 -5.28 -4.42 -9.51
C GLU A 41 -4.55 -3.29 -8.77
N HIS A 42 -3.99 -3.59 -7.59
CA HIS A 42 -3.24 -2.63 -6.78
C HIS A 42 -1.73 -2.70 -6.97
N GLU A 43 -1.20 -3.39 -8.00
CA GLU A 43 0.26 -3.57 -8.17
C GLU A 43 1.04 -2.26 -8.25
N VAL A 44 0.45 -1.21 -8.83
CA VAL A 44 1.07 0.12 -8.86
C VAL A 44 1.23 0.68 -7.44
N LEU A 45 0.19 0.58 -6.60
CA LEU A 45 0.27 1.01 -5.20
C LEU A 45 1.29 0.17 -4.43
N VAL A 46 1.30 -1.14 -4.63
CA VAL A 46 2.30 -2.06 -4.03
C VAL A 46 3.72 -1.63 -4.42
N ALA A 47 3.95 -1.29 -5.69
CA ALA A 47 5.23 -0.82 -6.19
C ALA A 47 5.70 0.45 -5.49
N TYR A 48 4.81 1.43 -5.34
CA TYR A 48 5.12 2.69 -4.67
C TYR A 48 5.41 2.49 -3.19
N VAL A 49 4.60 1.68 -2.49
CA VAL A 49 4.85 1.33 -1.09
C VAL A 49 6.21 0.64 -0.95
N LEU A 50 6.50 -0.36 -1.77
CA LEU A 50 7.78 -1.07 -1.75
C LEU A 50 8.96 -0.12 -1.98
N TYR A 51 8.84 0.80 -2.92
CA TYR A 51 9.84 1.85 -3.15
C TYR A 51 10.06 2.71 -1.90
N LEU A 52 8.99 3.14 -1.22
CA LEU A 52 9.10 3.95 0.00
C LEU A 52 9.81 3.19 1.13
N LEU A 53 9.48 1.91 1.31
CA LEU A 53 10.12 1.06 2.31
C LEU A 53 11.62 0.93 2.05
N LEU A 54 12.00 0.50 0.85
CA LEU A 54 13.40 0.24 0.47
C LEU A 54 14.24 1.53 0.37
N ALA A 55 13.63 2.67 0.06
CA ALA A 55 14.27 3.97 0.09
C ALA A 55 14.34 4.59 1.50
N ASN A 56 13.88 3.87 2.53
CA ASN A 56 13.78 4.32 3.91
C ASN A 56 13.00 5.64 4.07
N LYS A 57 11.92 5.79 3.30
CA LYS A 57 10.98 6.93 3.29
C LYS A 57 9.64 6.53 3.92
N THR A 58 9.70 5.80 5.03
CA THR A 58 8.53 5.21 5.70
C THR A 58 7.57 6.27 6.23
N GLU A 59 8.05 7.49 6.51
CA GLU A 59 7.24 8.63 6.93
C GLU A 59 6.19 9.05 5.90
N LYS A 60 6.37 8.66 4.62
CA LYS A 60 5.45 9.00 3.52
C LYS A 60 4.33 7.99 3.32
N LEU A 61 4.41 6.81 3.93
CA LEU A 61 3.47 5.70 3.69
C LEU A 61 2.02 6.11 3.97
N LYS A 62 1.78 6.77 5.11
CA LYS A 62 0.44 7.21 5.49
C LYS A 62 -0.18 8.13 4.45
N THR A 63 0.58 9.11 3.98
CA THR A 63 0.14 10.04 2.93
C THR A 63 -0.12 9.30 1.61
N GLU A 64 0.76 8.37 1.23
CA GLU A 64 0.59 7.56 0.01
C GLU A 64 -0.69 6.72 0.06
N LEU A 65 -1.00 6.09 1.21
CA LEU A 65 -2.24 5.32 1.36
C LEU A 65 -3.49 6.20 1.25
N ILE A 66 -3.45 7.44 1.77
CA ILE A 66 -4.56 8.40 1.63
C ILE A 66 -4.68 8.82 0.17
N ASP A 67 -3.59 9.26 -0.45
CA ASP A 67 -3.58 9.75 -1.83
C ASP A 67 -3.90 8.65 -2.85
N SER A 68 -3.71 7.38 -2.49
CA SER A 68 -4.07 6.24 -3.35
C SER A 68 -5.54 6.23 -3.75
N TYR A 69 -6.45 6.74 -2.92
CA TYR A 69 -7.87 6.86 -3.26
C TYR A 69 -8.09 7.79 -4.45
N LYS A 70 -7.28 8.85 -4.59
CA LYS A 70 -7.36 9.78 -5.71
C LYS A 70 -7.03 9.09 -7.03
N TYR A 71 -6.15 8.09 -7.02
CA TYR A 71 -5.83 7.29 -8.20
C TYR A 71 -7.04 6.50 -8.71
N TYR A 72 -7.98 6.20 -7.82
CA TYR A 72 -9.25 5.54 -8.12
C TYR A 72 -10.41 6.51 -8.32
N GLY A 73 -10.14 7.82 -8.41
CA GLY A 73 -11.16 8.85 -8.63
C GLY A 73 -11.99 9.18 -7.39
N PHE A 74 -11.51 8.84 -6.19
CA PHE A 74 -12.14 9.21 -4.93
C PHE A 74 -11.28 10.27 -4.22
N ASP A 75 -11.86 11.44 -3.91
CA ASP A 75 -11.17 12.44 -3.10
C ASP A 75 -11.31 12.11 -1.59
N PRO A 76 -10.22 11.83 -0.86
CA PRO A 76 -10.27 11.63 0.58
C PRO A 76 -10.93 12.78 1.35
N GLU A 77 -10.87 14.02 0.84
CA GLU A 77 -11.49 15.18 1.49
C GLU A 77 -13.03 15.13 1.44
N ASP A 78 -13.59 14.40 0.47
CA ASP A 78 -15.04 14.17 0.33
C ASP A 78 -15.57 13.11 1.32
N THR A 79 -14.69 12.53 2.15
CA THR A 79 -15.10 11.59 3.20
C THR A 79 -16.04 12.30 4.18
N ARG A 80 -17.28 11.79 4.29
CA ARG A 80 -18.28 12.35 5.21
C ARG A 80 -17.76 12.30 6.64
N GLU A 81 -18.12 13.33 7.42
CA GLU A 81 -17.63 13.53 8.79
C GLU A 81 -17.83 12.29 9.67
N GLU A 82 -18.99 11.63 9.56
CA GLU A 82 -19.31 10.42 10.34
C GLU A 82 -18.39 9.22 10.04
N TYR A 83 -17.71 9.21 8.90
CA TYR A 83 -16.80 8.14 8.50
C TYR A 83 -15.32 8.50 8.63
N LYS A 84 -14.97 9.77 8.89
CA LYS A 84 -13.56 10.23 8.95
C LYS A 84 -12.72 9.48 9.99
N GLU A 85 -13.29 9.21 11.16
CA GLU A 85 -12.56 8.44 12.20
C GLU A 85 -12.26 7.02 11.71
N SER A 86 -13.26 6.33 11.14
CA SER A 86 -13.09 4.98 10.61
C SER A 86 -12.12 4.91 9.45
N PHE A 87 -12.15 5.91 8.57
CA PHE A 87 -11.20 6.07 7.46
C PHE A 87 -9.77 6.24 7.98
N ASN A 88 -9.57 7.19 8.89
CA ASN A 88 -8.25 7.46 9.47
C ASN A 88 -7.70 6.26 10.25
N ARG A 89 -8.56 5.52 10.97
CA ARG A 89 -8.17 4.30 11.66
C ARG A 89 -7.73 3.21 10.69
N ARG A 90 -8.50 2.96 9.63
CA ARG A 90 -8.14 2.01 8.57
C ARG A 90 -6.76 2.34 7.98
N ILE A 91 -6.51 3.62 7.65
CA ILE A 91 -5.21 4.08 7.14
C ILE A 91 -4.09 3.80 8.16
N GLN A 92 -4.33 4.10 9.43
CA GLN A 92 -3.36 3.89 10.51
C GLN A 92 -3.02 2.40 10.65
N ASP A 93 -4.04 1.55 10.80
CA ASP A 93 -3.90 0.11 10.98
C ASP A 93 -3.13 -0.52 9.80
N THR A 94 -3.49 -0.13 8.57
CA THR A 94 -2.77 -0.59 7.36
C THR A 94 -1.32 -0.10 7.34
N THR A 95 -1.05 1.15 7.74
CA THR A 95 0.32 1.67 7.81
C THR A 95 1.17 0.85 8.78
N GLU A 96 0.63 0.56 9.97
CA GLU A 96 1.31 -0.22 11.00
C GLU A 96 1.60 -1.65 10.54
N GLU A 97 0.64 -2.30 9.88
CA GLU A 97 0.84 -3.67 9.37
C GLU A 97 1.91 -3.71 8.26
N ILE A 98 1.94 -2.74 7.35
CA ILE A 98 3.01 -2.63 6.34
C ILE A 98 4.38 -2.46 7.01
N LEU A 99 4.48 -1.59 8.02
CA LEU A 99 5.73 -1.34 8.73
C LEU A 99 6.19 -2.57 9.53
N LYS A 100 5.26 -3.31 10.11
CA LYS A 100 5.54 -4.58 10.79
C LYS A 100 6.09 -5.61 9.81
N VAL A 101 5.41 -5.82 8.67
CA VAL A 101 5.88 -6.70 7.59
C VAL A 101 7.29 -6.33 7.15
N TYR A 102 7.56 -5.02 6.98
CA TYR A 102 8.87 -4.54 6.57
C TYR A 102 9.94 -4.79 7.63
N LYS A 103 9.62 -4.56 8.90
CA LYS A 103 10.53 -4.82 10.02
C LYS A 103 10.89 -6.31 10.10
N GLU A 104 9.91 -7.19 10.03
CA GLU A 104 10.12 -8.64 10.03
C GLU A 104 11.02 -9.08 8.87
N TYR A 105 10.83 -8.49 7.68
CA TYR A 105 11.69 -8.75 6.53
C TYR A 105 13.15 -8.30 6.75
N ILE A 106 13.37 -7.12 7.36
CA ILE A 106 14.73 -6.66 7.68
C ILE A 106 15.38 -7.57 8.73
N ASP A 107 14.62 -8.00 9.75
CA ASP A 107 15.13 -8.84 10.84
C ASP A 107 15.48 -10.27 10.34
N GLU A 108 14.95 -10.70 9.19
CA GLU A 108 15.23 -11.99 8.53
C GLU A 108 16.50 -11.99 7.65
N ILE A 109 17.10 -10.82 7.38
CA ILE A 109 18.28 -10.62 6.50
C ILE A 109 19.56 -10.48 7.33
#